data_AF-A0A351NVN2-F1
#
_entry.id   AF-A0A351NVN2-F1
#
_cell.length_a   1.000
_cell.length_b   1.000
_cell.length_c   1.000
_cell.angle_alpha   90.00
_cell.angle_beta   90.00
_cell.angle_gamma   90.00
#
_symmetry.space_group_name_H-M   'P 1'
#
loop_
_entity.id
_entity.type
_entity.pdbx_description
1 polymer ?
#
loop_
_entity_poly.entity_id
_entity_poly.type
_entity_poly.pdbx_seq_one_letter_code
_entity_poly.pdbx_strand_id
1 'polypeptide(L)'
;MIILPDTIKSTPIRWGIMGAGRIARTFANDIQFAKNASLYGIASREQSKAQSFAKDFSIPAFYNSYEAILKDPKVDAVYIATPHSHHKNHAIAALRA
;
A
#
# COMPACT_ATOMS: atom_id res chain seq x y z
N MET A 1 -17.84 23.24 -21.54
CA MET A 1 -16.58 23.20 -20.76
C MET A 1 -16.96 22.88 -19.33
N ILE A 2 -16.94 21.60 -18.94
CA ILE A 2 -17.35 21.16 -17.60
C ILE A 2 -16.09 21.19 -16.73
N ILE A 3 -16.06 22.11 -15.77
CA ILE A 3 -15.01 22.17 -14.75
C ILE A 3 -15.38 21.10 -13.72
N LEU A 4 -14.66 19.98 -13.70
CA LEU A 4 -14.73 19.06 -12.55
C LEU A 4 -14.03 19.76 -11.38
N PRO A 5 -14.59 19.71 -10.15
CA PRO A 5 -13.90 20.26 -9.00
C PRO A 5 -12.63 19.43 -8.75
N ASP A 6 -11.47 20.06 -8.90
CA ASP A 6 -10.20 19.55 -8.37
C ASP A 6 -10.28 19.53 -6.83
N THR A 7 -11.01 18.58 -6.26
CA THR A 7 -10.80 18.22 -4.85
C THR A 7 -9.69 17.20 -4.79
N ILE A 8 -8.47 17.62 -5.13
CA ILE A 8 -7.27 16.92 -4.68
C ILE A 8 -7.29 17.03 -3.16
N LYS A 9 -7.34 15.90 -2.43
CA LYS A 9 -7.12 15.93 -0.98
C LYS A 9 -5.83 16.74 -0.74
N SER A 10 -5.87 17.73 0.15
CA SER A 10 -4.68 18.51 0.52
C SER A 10 -3.58 17.65 1.16
N THR A 11 -3.94 16.46 1.63
CA THR A 11 -3.03 15.45 2.17
C THR A 11 -2.76 14.34 1.15
N PRO A 12 -1.47 13.97 0.91
CA PRO A 12 -1.11 12.82 0.08
C PRO A 12 -1.87 11.55 0.46
N ILE A 13 -2.26 10.76 -0.54
CA ILE A 13 -2.86 9.44 -0.33
C ILE A 13 -1.81 8.53 0.31
N ARG A 14 -2.12 7.94 1.47
CA ARG A 14 -1.24 7.04 2.21
C ARG A 14 -1.42 5.61 1.70
N TRP A 15 -0.42 5.12 0.98
CA TRP A 15 -0.44 3.81 0.35
C TRP A 15 0.09 2.72 1.28
N GLY A 16 -0.67 1.63 1.36
CA GLY A 16 -0.24 0.34 1.87
C GLY A 16 0.22 -0.57 0.72
N ILE A 17 1.19 -1.45 0.97
CA ILE A 17 1.59 -2.50 0.05
C ILE A 17 1.26 -3.86 0.68
N MET A 18 0.64 -4.76 -0.09
CA MET A 18 0.37 -6.14 0.31
C MET A 18 1.32 -7.09 -0.42
N GLY A 19 2.33 -7.60 0.29
CA GLY A 19 3.38 -8.47 -0.24
C GLY A 19 4.73 -7.75 -0.37
N ALA A 20 5.80 -8.37 0.14
CA ALA A 20 7.15 -7.80 0.16
C ALA A 20 8.07 -8.40 -0.93
N GLY A 21 7.54 -8.57 -2.14
CA GLY A 21 8.24 -9.19 -3.28
C GLY A 21 8.96 -8.19 -4.19
N ARG A 22 9.51 -8.68 -5.31
CA ARG A 22 10.22 -7.84 -6.30
C ARG A 22 9.36 -6.71 -6.85
N ILE A 23 8.11 -7.01 -7.24
CA ILE A 23 7.20 -6.01 -7.82
C ILE A 23 6.81 -4.93 -6.79
N ALA A 24 6.70 -5.29 -5.52
CA ALA A 24 6.50 -4.30 -4.45
C ALA A 24 7.67 -3.31 -4.37
N ARG A 25 8.92 -3.78 -4.53
CA ARG A 25 10.09 -2.90 -4.57
C ARG A 25 10.06 -1.98 -5.78
N THR A 26 9.67 -2.47 -6.95
CA THR A 26 9.49 -1.62 -8.15
C THR A 26 8.48 -0.52 -7.86
N PHE A 27 7.28 -0.86 -7.37
CA PHE A 27 6.27 0.12 -7.01
C PHE A 27 6.75 1.13 -5.95
N ALA A 28 7.46 0.67 -4.92
CA ALA A 28 7.97 1.54 -3.87
C ALA A 28 9.04 2.54 -4.36
N ASN A 29 9.83 2.16 -5.36
CA ASN A 29 10.77 3.08 -6.02
C ASN A 29 10.06 4.10 -6.93
N ASP A 30 8.95 3.71 -7.56
CA ASP A 30 8.27 4.58 -8.54
C ASP A 30 7.30 5.56 -7.85
N ILE A 31 6.63 5.12 -6.79
CA ILE A 31 5.58 5.91 -6.13
C ILE A 31 6.11 7.22 -5.52
N GLN A 32 7.39 7.29 -5.16
CA GLN A 32 8.01 8.51 -4.64
C GLN A 32 7.99 9.68 -5.64
N PHE A 33 7.83 9.39 -6.94
CA PHE A 33 7.72 10.40 -7.99
C PHE A 33 6.28 10.91 -8.18
N ALA A 34 5.28 10.29 -7.53
CA ALA A 34 3.90 10.72 -7.61
C ALA A 34 3.62 11.87 -6.63
N LYS A 35 3.11 13.00 -7.15
CA LYS A 35 2.92 14.25 -6.37
C LYS A 35 1.89 14.16 -5.24
N ASN A 36 0.99 13.17 -5.25
CA ASN A 36 -0.10 13.04 -4.28
C ASN A 36 -0.16 11.63 -3.65
N ALA A 37 1.01 11.04 -3.41
CA ALA A 37 1.12 9.71 -2.80
C ALA A 37 2.28 9.66 -1.81
N SER A 38 2.10 8.89 -0.74
CA SER A 38 3.16 8.55 0.21
C SER A 38 3.04 7.09 0.61
N LEU A 39 4.17 6.40 0.80
CA LEU A 39 4.16 5.06 1.39
C LEU A 39 3.96 5.17 2.89
N TYR A 40 2.97 4.44 3.39
CA TYR A 40 2.63 4.40 4.81
C TYR A 40 2.79 3.01 5.43
N GLY A 41 2.37 1.96 4.73
CA GLY A 41 2.30 0.60 5.28
C GLY A 41 2.84 -0.48 4.34
N ILE A 42 3.40 -1.55 4.90
CA ILE A 42 3.74 -2.79 4.16
C ILE A 42 3.31 -4.02 4.97
N ALA A 43 2.61 -4.95 4.33
CA ALA A 43 2.20 -6.22 4.93
C ALA A 43 2.86 -7.42 4.25
N SER A 44 3.25 -8.40 5.06
CA SER A 44 3.72 -9.71 4.61
C SER A 44 3.31 -10.76 5.63
N ARG A 45 3.03 -11.98 5.17
CA ARG A 45 2.81 -13.15 6.05
C ARG A 45 4.07 -13.52 6.84
N GLU A 46 5.24 -13.09 6.37
CA GLU A 46 6.52 -13.22 7.08
C GLU A 46 6.91 -11.85 7.63
N GLN A 47 6.82 -11.69 8.96
CA GLN A 47 7.07 -10.42 9.65
C GLN A 47 8.44 -9.82 9.35
N SER A 48 9.49 -10.66 9.30
CA SER A 48 10.86 -10.23 8.98
C SER A 48 10.96 -9.57 7.60
N LYS A 49 10.22 -10.07 6.61
CA LYS A 49 10.18 -9.47 5.26
C LYS A 49 9.48 -8.11 5.27
N ALA A 50 8.35 -7.97 5.98
CA ALA A 50 7.66 -6.68 6.10
C ALA A 50 8.55 -5.65 6.80
N GLN A 51 9.21 -6.05 7.90
CA GLN A 51 10.11 -5.19 8.65
C GLN A 51 11.34 -4.75 7.82
N SER A 52 12.00 -5.69 7.12
CA SER A 52 13.13 -5.36 6.25
C SER A 52 12.71 -4.42 5.12
N PHE A 53 11.57 -4.69 4.47
CA PHE A 53 11.05 -3.82 3.42
C PHE A 53 10.74 -2.41 3.96
N ALA A 54 10.10 -2.33 5.13
CA ALA A 54 9.80 -1.04 5.75
C ALA A 54 11.06 -0.24 6.06
N LYS A 55 12.11 -0.91 6.55
CA LYS A 55 13.42 -0.29 6.78
C LYS A 55 14.04 0.23 5.48
N ASP A 56 14.04 -0.58 4.42
CA ASP A 56 14.67 -0.23 3.14
C ASP A 56 14.04 1.00 2.47
N PHE A 57 12.73 1.19 2.65
CA PHE A 57 11.96 2.26 2.01
C PHE A 57 11.45 3.32 3.00
N SER A 58 11.94 3.33 4.24
CA SER A 58 11.51 4.26 5.30
C SER A 58 9.99 4.30 5.51
N ILE A 59 9.33 3.14 5.41
CA ILE A 59 7.87 3.02 5.55
C ILE A 59 7.51 3.02 7.04
N PRO A 60 6.61 3.92 7.50
CA PRO A 60 6.30 4.09 8.92
C PRO A 60 5.70 2.86 9.61
N ALA A 61 4.92 2.05 8.90
CA ALA A 61 4.20 0.92 9.47
C ALA A 61 4.48 -0.38 8.71
N PHE A 62 4.54 -1.49 9.44
CA PHE A 62 4.61 -2.83 8.86
C PHE A 62 3.74 -3.81 9.65
N TYR A 63 3.19 -4.79 8.93
CA TYR A 63 2.20 -5.71 9.47
C TYR A 63 2.55 -7.16 9.11
N ASN A 64 2.23 -8.08 10.01
CA ASN A 64 2.46 -9.52 9.84
C ASN A 64 1.27 -10.24 9.17
N SER A 65 0.22 -9.51 8.80
CA SER A 65 -0.94 -10.04 8.07
C SER A 65 -1.53 -9.01 7.12
N TYR A 66 -2.25 -9.50 6.12
CA TYR A 66 -2.92 -8.66 5.12
C TYR A 66 -4.17 -8.01 5.70
N GLU A 67 -4.83 -8.67 6.65
CA GLU A 67 -6.00 -8.16 7.35
C GLU A 67 -5.62 -6.96 8.24
N ALA A 68 -4.42 -6.97 8.84
CA ALA A 68 -3.98 -5.90 9.72
C ALA A 68 -3.77 -4.57 8.97
N ILE A 69 -3.15 -4.60 7.78
CA ILE A 69 -2.97 -3.38 6.98
C ILE A 69 -4.31 -2.84 6.44
N LEU A 70 -5.27 -3.72 6.14
CA LEU A 70 -6.60 -3.31 5.68
C LEU A 70 -7.44 -2.67 6.80
N LYS A 71 -7.17 -2.99 8.08
CA LYS A 71 -7.86 -2.43 9.24
C LYS A 71 -7.25 -1.12 9.74
N ASP A 72 -6.13 -0.68 9.20
CA ASP A 72 -5.48 0.54 9.66
C ASP A 72 -6.16 1.78 9.03
N PRO A 73 -6.82 2.65 9.82
CA PRO A 73 -7.49 3.84 9.29
C PRO A 73 -6.52 4.88 8.70
N LYS A 74 -5.21 4.66 8.83
CA LYS A 74 -4.18 5.49 8.20
C LYS A 74 -3.79 5.03 6.80
N VAL A 75 -4.27 3.88 6.33
CA VAL A 75 -4.10 3.42 4.95
C VAL A 75 -5.29 3.89 4.13
N ASP A 76 -5.03 4.71 3.11
CA ASP A 76 -6.07 5.23 2.20
C ASP A 76 -6.26 4.36 0.95
N ALA A 77 -5.20 3.66 0.52
CA ALA A 77 -5.21 2.80 -0.65
C ALA A 77 -4.21 1.65 -0.49
N VAL A 78 -4.42 0.53 -1.18
CA VAL A 78 -3.48 -0.61 -1.18
C VAL A 78 -3.02 -1.00 -2.58
N TYR A 79 -1.73 -1.31 -2.69
CA TYR A 79 -1.13 -1.98 -3.85
C TYR A 79 -0.99 -3.48 -3.57
N ILE A 80 -1.67 -4.31 -4.36
CA ILE A 80 -1.68 -5.77 -4.18
C ILE A 80 -0.51 -6.40 -4.96
N ALA A 81 0.60 -6.61 -4.27
CA ALA A 81 1.84 -7.21 -4.80
C ALA A 81 2.00 -8.71 -4.43
N THR A 82 0.90 -9.38 -4.07
CA THR A 82 0.88 -10.82 -3.77
C THR A 82 0.91 -11.65 -5.04
N PRO A 83 1.10 -12.98 -5.00
CA PRO A 83 0.93 -13.83 -6.17
C PRO A 83 -0.43 -13.63 -6.84
N HIS A 84 -0.47 -13.70 -8.18
CA HIS A 84 -1.64 -13.36 -9.01
C HIS A 84 -2.89 -14.17 -8.62
N SER A 85 -2.72 -15.42 -8.20
CA SER A 85 -3.81 -16.30 -7.73
C SER A 85 -4.58 -15.73 -6.53
N HIS A 86 -3.98 -14.82 -5.76
CA HIS A 86 -4.59 -14.20 -4.58
C HIS A 86 -5.16 -12.80 -4.84
N HIS A 87 -4.91 -12.20 -6.00
CA HIS A 87 -5.31 -10.81 -6.29
C HIS A 87 -6.82 -10.59 -6.11
N LYS A 88 -7.64 -11.48 -6.65
CA LYS A 88 -9.11 -11.40 -6.53
C LYS A 88 -9.55 -11.33 -5.07
N ASN A 89 -9.04 -12.23 -4.23
CA ASN A 89 -9.46 -12.30 -2.84
C ASN A 89 -8.97 -11.09 -2.05
N HIS A 90 -7.74 -10.63 -2.28
CA HIS A 90 -7.21 -9.43 -1.62
C HIS A 90 -7.91 -8.15 -2.07
N ALA A 91 -8.28 -8.03 -3.35
CA ALA A 91 -9.03 -6.88 -3.85
C ALA A 91 -10.42 -6.82 -3.23
N ILE A 92 -11.14 -7.95 -3.17
CA ILE A 92 -12.44 -8.04 -2.52
C ILE A 92 -12.33 -7.72 -1.02
N ALA A 93 -11.30 -8.21 -0.34
CA ALA A 93 -11.06 -7.90 1.07
C ALA A 93 -10.83 -6.40 1.29
N ALA A 94 -10.02 -5.76 0.44
CA ALA A 94 -9.75 -4.33 0.51
C ALA A 94 -10.99 -3.47 0.25
N LEU A 95 -11.85 -3.86 -0.69
CA LEU A 95 -13.09 -3.15 -1.00
C LEU A 95 -14.15 -3.26 0.11
N ARG A 96 -14.03 -4.24 1.00
CA ARG A 96 -14.94 -4.47 2.13
C ARG A 96 -14.44 -3.87 3.45
N ALA A 97 -13.20 -3.41 3.48
CA ALA A 97 -12.53 -2.93 4.69
C ALA A 97 -13.05 -1.56 5.14
#